data_AF-A0A2R7IVI4-F1
#
_entry.id   AF-A0A2R7IVI4-F1
#
_cell.length_a   1.000
_cell.length_b   1.000
_cell.length_c   1.000
_cell.angle_alpha   90.00
_cell.angle_beta   90.00
_cell.angle_gamma   90.00
#
_symmetry.space_group_name_H-M   'P 1'
#
loop_
_entity.id
_entity.type
_entity.pdbx_description
1 polymer ?
#
loop_
_entity_poly.entity_id
_entity_poly.type
_entity_poly.pdbx_seq_one_letter_code
_entity_poly.pdbx_strand_id
1 'polypeptide(L)'
;MADPPIRDPFAALRAATSARIGLGRAGQGLPTAAMLAFQRDHALACDAVHAVLDVQALVAGLGGDTIVVDSAATDRATYLRRPDLGRRLAKGVTLEGGA
;
A
#
# COMPACT_ATOMS: atom_id res chain seq x y z
N MET A 1 -20.19 0.26 44.12
CA MET A 1 -21.07 0.76 43.05
C MET A 1 -20.17 1.00 41.85
N ALA A 2 -20.22 0.13 40.84
CA ALA A 2 -19.36 0.26 39.66
C ALA A 2 -19.79 1.47 38.84
N ASP A 3 -18.83 2.29 38.42
CA ASP A 3 -19.05 3.43 37.52
C ASP A 3 -19.66 2.90 36.21
N PRO A 4 -20.71 3.53 35.64
CA PRO A 4 -21.26 3.11 34.37
C PRO A 4 -20.18 3.14 33.28
N PRO A 5 -20.20 2.21 32.31
CA PRO A 5 -19.18 2.16 31.26
C PRO A 5 -19.20 3.49 30.49
N ILE A 6 -18.10 4.23 30.55
CA ILE A 6 -17.91 5.47 29.80
C ILE A 6 -18.06 5.13 28.32
N ARG A 7 -19.14 5.62 27.71
CA ARG A 7 -19.39 5.45 26.28
C ARG A 7 -18.31 6.19 25.51
N ASP A 8 -17.54 5.47 24.71
CA ASP A 8 -16.52 6.06 23.85
C ASP A 8 -17.19 6.97 22.80
N PRO A 9 -17.03 8.30 22.89
CA PRO A 9 -17.75 9.25 22.05
C PRO A 9 -17.30 9.19 20.58
N PHE A 10 -16.12 8.62 20.30
CA PHE A 10 -15.55 8.54 18.94
C PHE A 10 -15.78 7.19 18.27
N ALA A 11 -16.44 6.23 18.93
CA ALA A 11 -16.64 4.88 18.39
C ALA A 11 -17.38 4.87 17.05
N ALA A 12 -18.47 5.65 16.94
CA ALA A 12 -19.23 5.77 15.69
C ALA A 12 -18.39 6.36 14.55
N LEU A 13 -17.53 7.35 14.86
CA LEU A 13 -16.66 7.97 13.87
C LEU A 13 -15.57 7.00 13.40
N ARG A 14 -14.93 6.25 14.30
CA ARG A 14 -13.94 5.23 13.92
C ARG A 14 -14.55 4.10 13.09
N ALA A 15 -15.80 3.74 13.32
CA ALA A 15 -16.47 2.72 12.50
C ALA A 15 -16.73 3.21 11.06
N ALA A 16 -16.85 4.53 10.86
CA ALA A 16 -17.19 5.12 9.57
C ALA A 16 -15.97 5.38 8.66
N THR A 17 -14.74 5.20 9.13
CA THR A 17 -13.54 5.50 8.34
C THR A 17 -12.32 4.68 8.77
N SER A 18 -11.38 4.49 7.86
CA SER A 18 -10.05 3.94 8.17
C SER A 18 -9.11 4.95 8.86
N ALA A 19 -9.51 6.23 8.95
CA ALA A 19 -8.72 7.25 9.63
C ALA A 19 -8.60 6.99 11.14
N ARG A 20 -7.44 7.34 11.71
CA ARG A 20 -7.12 7.10 13.12
C ARG A 20 -7.72 8.17 14.04
N ILE A 21 -9.04 8.13 14.24
CA ILE A 21 -9.79 9.13 15.03
C ILE A 21 -9.90 8.74 16.51
N GLY A 22 -9.81 9.71 17.41
CA GLY A 22 -10.10 9.50 18.83
C GLY A 22 -9.13 8.56 19.54
N LEU A 23 -7.83 8.66 19.23
CA LEU A 23 -6.77 7.81 19.80
C LEU A 23 -6.43 8.16 21.26
N GLY A 24 -6.99 9.23 21.81
CA GLY A 24 -6.59 9.80 23.10
C GLY A 24 -5.26 10.56 23.01
N ARG A 25 -4.68 10.86 24.17
CA ARG A 25 -3.41 11.60 24.30
C ARG A 25 -2.68 11.21 25.59
N ALA A 26 -1.35 11.29 25.56
CA ALA A 26 -0.48 11.25 26.73
C ALA A 26 0.24 12.60 26.83
N GLY A 27 -0.24 13.49 27.71
CA GLY A 27 0.20 14.89 27.74
C GLY A 27 -0.16 15.62 26.44
N GLN A 28 0.88 16.06 25.70
CA GLN A 28 0.78 16.68 24.38
C GLN A 28 1.11 15.70 23.24
N GLY A 29 1.33 14.42 23.54
CA GLY A 29 1.71 13.40 22.57
C GLY A 29 0.66 12.30 22.36
N LEU A 30 0.94 11.42 21.41
CA LEU A 30 0.17 10.20 21.20
C LEU A 30 0.40 9.20 22.34
N PRO A 31 -0.60 8.41 22.74
CA PRO A 31 -0.38 7.25 23.60
C PRO A 31 0.57 6.26 22.93
N THR A 32 1.41 5.59 23.73
CA THR A 32 2.43 4.65 23.23
C THR A 32 1.85 3.58 22.30
N ALA A 33 0.69 3.02 22.61
CA ALA A 33 0.05 2.00 21.77
C ALA A 33 -0.29 2.54 20.36
N ALA A 34 -0.78 3.79 20.26
CA ALA A 34 -1.09 4.41 18.99
C ALA A 34 0.18 4.70 18.17
N MET A 35 1.25 5.13 18.84
CA MET A 35 2.57 5.33 18.21
C MET A 35 3.15 4.03 17.67
N LEU A 36 3.13 2.95 18.46
CA LEU A 36 3.63 1.64 18.04
C LEU A 36 2.81 1.08 16.87
N ALA A 37 1.49 1.21 16.90
CA ALA A 37 0.64 0.81 15.79
C ALA A 37 0.96 1.59 14.51
N PHE A 38 1.22 2.90 14.62
CA PHE A 38 1.63 3.70 13.47
C PHE A 38 2.99 3.25 12.90
N GLN A 39 3.99 3.03 13.76
CA GLN A 39 5.33 2.59 13.34
C GLN A 39 5.29 1.22 12.66
N ARG A 40 4.52 0.28 13.20
CA ARG A 40 4.32 -1.03 12.58
C ARG A 40 3.72 -0.89 11.18
N ASP A 41 2.65 -0.13 11.05
CA ASP A 41 1.96 0.01 9.78
C ASP A 41 2.82 0.79 8.75
N HIS A 42 3.67 1.71 9.22
CA HIS A 42 4.67 2.37 8.37
C HIS A 42 5.74 1.39 7.86
N ALA A 43 6.27 0.51 8.73
CA ALA A 43 7.23 -0.52 8.32
C ALA A 43 6.61 -1.46 7.26
N LEU A 44 5.38 -1.93 7.49
CA LEU A 44 4.65 -2.76 6.53
C LEU A 44 4.44 -2.04 5.18
N ALA A 45 4.17 -0.74 5.21
CA ALA A 45 4.02 0.04 3.98
C ALA A 45 5.34 0.15 3.20
N CYS A 46 6.46 0.37 3.88
CA CYS A 46 7.80 0.36 3.25
C CYS A 46 8.11 -1.00 2.61
N ASP A 47 7.83 -2.09 3.32
CA ASP A 47 8.02 -3.45 2.79
C ASP A 47 7.15 -3.70 1.54
N ALA A 48 5.90 -3.25 1.57
CA ALA A 48 4.98 -3.39 0.44
C ALA A 48 5.47 -2.68 -0.84
N VAL A 49 6.15 -1.54 -0.71
CA VAL A 49 6.76 -0.82 -1.86
C VAL A 49 7.84 -1.66 -2.54
N HIS A 50 8.48 -2.58 -1.82
CA HIS A 50 9.54 -3.46 -2.33
C HIS A 50 9.08 -4.88 -2.63
N ALA A 51 7.84 -5.25 -2.28
CA ALA A 51 7.28 -6.57 -2.56
C ALA A 51 7.27 -6.88 -4.07
N VAL A 52 7.66 -8.11 -4.42
CA VAL A 52 7.72 -8.59 -5.80
C VAL A 52 6.34 -9.10 -6.22
N LEU A 53 5.91 -8.74 -7.43
CA LEU A 53 4.68 -9.24 -8.02
C LEU A 53 4.92 -10.66 -8.55
N ASP A 54 4.10 -11.62 -8.13
CA ASP A 54 4.05 -12.94 -8.75
C ASP A 54 3.26 -12.87 -10.05
N VAL A 55 3.99 -12.63 -11.14
CA VAL A 55 3.40 -12.49 -12.48
C VAL A 55 2.73 -13.79 -12.93
N GLN A 56 3.27 -14.95 -12.55
CA GLN A 56 2.72 -16.24 -12.98
C GLN A 56 1.39 -16.52 -12.30
N ALA A 57 1.29 -16.30 -10.99
CA ALA A 57 0.03 -16.41 -10.26
C ALA A 57 -1.01 -15.41 -10.78
N LEU A 58 -0.60 -14.18 -11.11
CA LEU A 58 -1.48 -13.16 -11.69
C LEU A 58 -2.03 -13.60 -13.06
N VAL A 59 -1.15 -14.05 -13.96
CA VAL A 59 -1.56 -14.54 -15.30
C VAL A 59 -2.55 -15.70 -15.17
N ALA A 60 -2.28 -16.67 -14.29
CA ALA A 60 -3.18 -17.80 -14.05
C ALA A 60 -4.56 -17.35 -13.52
N GLY A 61 -4.60 -16.29 -12.69
CA GLY A 61 -5.84 -15.76 -12.13
C GLY A 61 -6.67 -14.90 -13.09
N LEU A 62 -6.07 -14.31 -14.13
CA LEU A 62 -6.77 -13.45 -15.09
C LEU A 62 -7.63 -14.24 -16.08
N GLY A 63 -7.30 -15.51 -16.35
CA GLY A 63 -8.13 -16.41 -17.17
C GLY A 63 -8.30 -15.94 -18.62
N GLY A 64 -7.21 -15.92 -19.40
CA GLY A 64 -7.21 -15.59 -20.83
C GLY A 64 -5.81 -15.45 -21.40
N ASP A 65 -5.71 -15.17 -22.71
CA ASP A 65 -4.43 -14.91 -23.37
C ASP A 65 -3.81 -13.63 -22.81
N THR A 66 -2.75 -13.79 -22.02
CA THR A 66 -2.05 -12.68 -21.36
C THR A 66 -0.66 -12.53 -21.96
N ILE A 67 -0.34 -11.33 -22.43
CA ILE A 67 1.00 -10.98 -22.89
C ILE A 67 1.73 -10.28 -21.76
N VAL A 68 2.83 -10.87 -21.30
CA VAL A 68 3.71 -10.27 -20.30
C VAL A 68 4.83 -9.53 -21.02
N VAL A 69 5.00 -8.26 -20.66
CA VAL A 69 6.07 -7.40 -21.18
C VAL A 69 6.75 -6.65 -20.05
N ASP A 70 8.02 -6.32 -20.25
CA ASP A 70 8.79 -5.49 -19.35
C ASP A 70 8.80 -4.02 -19.80
N SER A 71 8.89 -3.12 -18.81
CA SER A 71 9.16 -1.71 -19.06
C SER A 71 10.64 -1.46 -19.32
N ALA A 72 11.00 -0.26 -19.77
CA ALA A 72 12.40 0.15 -19.91
C ALA A 72 13.13 0.35 -18.56
N ALA A 73 12.42 0.31 -17.43
CA ALA A 73 13.02 0.28 -16.11
C ALA A 73 13.41 -1.16 -15.73
N THR A 74 14.71 -1.45 -15.72
CA THR A 74 15.27 -2.80 -15.58
C THR A 74 15.21 -3.37 -14.16
N ASP A 75 14.98 -2.52 -13.16
CA ASP A 75 14.96 -2.91 -11.76
C ASP A 75 14.05 -1.97 -10.95
N ARG A 76 13.73 -2.38 -9.72
CA ARG A 76 12.82 -1.64 -8.84
C ARG A 76 13.35 -0.26 -8.46
N ALA A 77 14.65 -0.10 -8.24
CA ALA A 77 15.22 1.19 -7.85
C ALA A 77 15.14 2.20 -9.02
N THR A 78 15.42 1.74 -10.24
CA THR A 78 15.23 2.50 -11.46
C THR A 78 13.75 2.84 -11.66
N TYR A 79 12.84 1.88 -11.50
CA TYR A 79 11.39 2.11 -11.64
C TYR A 79 10.88 3.21 -10.69
N LEU A 80 11.32 3.21 -9.43
CA LEU A 80 10.90 4.20 -8.42
C LEU A 80 11.49 5.61 -8.67
N ARG A 81 12.65 5.72 -9.33
CA ARG A 81 13.34 6.99 -9.56
C ARG A 81 13.15 7.58 -10.96
N ARG A 82 12.79 6.75 -11.95
CA ARG A 82 12.69 7.10 -13.37
C ARG A 82 11.31 6.73 -13.94
N PRO A 83 10.26 7.51 -13.60
CA PRO A 83 8.91 7.23 -14.07
C PRO A 83 8.78 7.31 -15.60
N ASP A 84 9.69 8.03 -16.27
CA ASP A 84 9.78 8.08 -17.72
C ASP A 84 10.13 6.72 -18.35
N LEU A 85 10.96 5.91 -17.69
CA LEU A 85 11.33 4.56 -18.14
C LEU A 85 10.22 3.55 -17.86
N GLY A 86 9.49 3.70 -16.75
CA GLY A 86 8.35 2.83 -16.42
C GLY A 86 7.15 2.99 -17.38
N ARG A 87 7.07 4.13 -18.09
CA ARG A 87 6.01 4.42 -19.10
C ARG A 87 6.40 4.01 -20.52
N ARG A 88 7.56 3.35 -20.71
CA ARG A 88 8.06 2.89 -22.00
C ARG A 88 8.27 1.39 -21.94
N LEU A 89 8.01 0.69 -23.04
CA LEU A 89 8.36 -0.72 -23.16
C LEU A 89 9.88 -0.91 -23.20
N ALA A 90 10.34 -2.07 -22.75
CA ALA A 90 11.73 -2.48 -22.88
C ALA A 90 12.19 -2.46 -24.34
N LYS A 91 13.48 -2.25 -24.56
CA LYS A 91 14.05 -2.15 -25.91
C LYS A 91 13.81 -3.46 -26.67
N GLY A 92 13.27 -3.35 -27.89
CA GLY A 92 13.00 -4.50 -28.77
C GLY A 92 11.65 -5.18 -28.53
N VAL A 93 10.85 -4.69 -27.58
CA VAL A 93 9.47 -5.14 -27.38
C VAL A 93 8.53 -4.25 -28.19
N THR A 94 7.79 -4.86 -29.12
CA THR A 94 6.74 -4.21 -29.90
C THR A 94 5.44 -4.99 -29.69
N LEU A 95 4.36 -4.29 -29.36
CA LEU A 95 3.03 -4.89 -29.31
C LEU A 95 2.32 -4.59 -30.64
N GLU A 96 1.87 -5.63 -31.34
CA GLU A 96 1.09 -5.44 -32.56
C GLU A 96 -0.28 -4.86 -32.19
N GLY A 97 -0.55 -3.60 -32.58
CA GLY A 97 -1.81 -2.90 -32.33
C GLY A 97 -1.72 -1.55 -31.59
N GLY A 98 -0.52 -1.06 -31.25
CA GLY A 98 -0.34 0.27 -30.67
C GLY A 98 -0.12 1.36 -31.73
N ALA A 99 -1.00 2.36 -31.75
CA ALA A 99 -0.83 3.62 -32.48
C ALA A 99 0.37 4.44 -31.95
#